data_AF-A0A7H9AX71-F1
#
_entry.id   AF-A0A7H9AX71-F1
#
_cell.length_a   1.000
_cell.length_b   1.000
_cell.length_c   1.000
_cell.angle_alpha   90.00
_cell.angle_beta   90.00
_cell.angle_gamma   90.00
#
_symmetry.space_group_name_H-M   'P 1'
#
loop_
_entity.id
_entity.type
_entity.pdbx_description
1 polymer ?
#
loop_
_entity_poly.entity_id
_entity_poly.type
_entity_poly.pdbx_seq_one_letter_code
_entity_poly.pdbx_strand_id
1 'polypeptide(L)'
;MFRIIFAKESILRKVRRFSNNCTFTHNYSVLTAEEREEVNRLPFFSRSFEEQPKKQPNKTRQKYTERKISLTKAIFGEDQENAGYLSYHLPRSMPSPYYDVYCKREQNGSKNDQEREIMQRLSVTKLLTKRWCELREAYDIYSNVDIFAHPQLLQGIASHRKLEYETHPVSEETQAFKDTFELQVPDDKFHKLAGSWSETVSKMLNIFVDGEAREVLCHGYLDANSGHLKSGSSINECDILISAVVDHLVLRKKGTAGTLFPFKLSNSVITRDGQDIAESLKQLRKNESFLKENFEIIVGDVKTRSFRRVPSHENVIKATKLQVMYYRHFLEELSIDTTSTYFKLLANAERRGFDVDQPVDPAKVISMMAQNEYMVLDMKRLRDGEPIGFNPFDSKNVENKKYNLTHYSALLNDANTIERYGDFFTEWRKPVTLRYLASRLAQVYREVGRLLCSALMVEYYVRNENFHNTLFDYDVDYLMENSHDSALFWLGKRDIEPIGANIKNFTSYCKHCDYETVCSWRKKGVTKCLDLGDDLVRIAQNDPQS
;
A
#
# COMPACT_ATOMS: atom_id res chain seq x y z
N MET A 1 16.27 20.08 17.59
CA MET A 1 17.35 20.74 18.36
C MET A 1 18.20 21.71 17.54
N PHE A 2 18.75 21.35 16.37
CA PHE A 2 19.63 22.23 15.57
C PHE A 2 18.99 23.54 15.02
N ARG A 3 17.66 23.67 15.01
CA ARG A 3 16.97 24.93 14.60
C ARG A 3 16.63 25.87 15.75
N ILE A 4 16.68 25.40 16.99
CA ILE A 4 16.55 26.26 18.18
C ILE A 4 17.87 27.01 18.42
N ILE A 5 19.01 26.38 18.09
CA ILE A 5 20.35 27.01 18.14
C ILE A 5 20.50 28.12 17.08
N PHE A 6 19.97 27.92 15.85
CA PHE A 6 20.01 28.96 14.80
C PHE A 6 19.10 30.15 15.10
N ALA A 7 17.95 29.93 15.75
CA ALA A 7 17.09 31.01 16.24
C ALA A 7 17.78 31.77 17.40
N LYS A 8 18.42 31.06 18.33
CA LYS A 8 19.20 31.65 19.43
C LYS A 8 20.40 32.46 18.91
N GLU A 9 21.12 31.98 17.89
CA GLU A 9 22.22 32.72 17.26
C GLU A 9 21.75 33.93 16.43
N SER A 10 20.62 33.85 15.73
CA SER A 10 20.10 34.98 14.95
C SER A 10 19.57 36.10 15.86
N ILE A 11 18.96 35.73 16.98
CA ILE A 11 18.55 36.65 18.05
C ILE A 11 19.79 37.25 18.74
N LEU A 12 20.79 36.43 19.12
CA LEU A 12 22.04 36.92 19.73
C LEU A 12 22.90 37.79 18.79
N ARG A 13 22.89 37.54 17.48
CA ARG A 13 23.61 38.38 16.49
C ARG A 13 22.92 39.72 16.24
N LYS A 14 21.59 39.80 16.36
CA LYS A 14 20.86 41.08 16.30
C LYS A 14 21.00 41.88 17.59
N VAL A 15 20.96 41.21 18.74
CA VAL A 15 21.21 41.83 20.06
C VAL A 15 22.65 42.36 20.16
N ARG A 16 23.65 41.64 19.62
CA ARG A 16 25.05 42.11 19.58
C ARG A 16 25.32 43.35 18.71
N ARG A 17 24.45 43.66 17.75
CA ARG A 17 24.59 44.91 16.94
C ARG A 17 24.06 46.14 17.67
N PHE A 18 23.22 45.97 18.69
CA PHE A 18 22.73 47.07 19.53
C PHE A 18 23.61 47.35 20.75
N SER A 19 24.53 46.43 21.09
CA SER A 19 25.31 46.47 22.34
C SER A 19 26.73 47.04 22.20
N ASN A 20 26.97 48.00 21.29
CA ASN A 20 28.28 48.67 21.20
C ASN A 20 28.41 49.94 22.06
N ASN A 21 27.40 50.31 22.87
CA ASN A 21 27.46 51.54 23.66
C ASN A 21 26.73 51.48 25.01
N CYS A 22 26.78 50.38 25.76
CA CYS A 22 26.48 50.44 27.20
C CYS A 22 26.98 49.21 27.97
N THR A 23 27.60 49.48 29.11
CA THR A 23 28.07 48.54 30.12
C THR A 23 26.91 47.69 30.67
N PHE A 24 27.05 46.37 30.57
CA PHE A 24 26.08 45.40 31.08
C PHE A 24 26.10 45.35 32.61
N THR A 25 24.98 45.71 33.23
CA THR A 25 24.58 45.18 34.54
C THR A 25 23.39 44.25 34.31
N HIS A 26 23.47 43.05 34.89
CA HIS A 26 22.49 41.99 34.72
C HIS A 26 21.12 42.36 35.30
N ASN A 27 20.08 42.33 34.45
CA ASN A 27 18.72 41.97 34.86
C ASN A 27 17.98 41.35 33.66
N TYR A 28 17.80 40.04 33.68
CA TYR A 28 17.19 39.23 32.61
C TYR A 28 15.74 38.86 32.96
N SER A 29 14.85 39.83 33.10
CA SER A 29 13.49 39.48 33.57
C SER A 29 12.33 40.21 32.91
N VAL A 30 12.54 41.25 32.09
CA VAL A 30 11.39 41.91 31.41
C VAL A 30 11.76 42.34 29.99
N LEU A 31 11.03 41.83 28.99
CA LEU A 31 11.10 42.33 27.61
C LEU A 31 10.70 43.81 27.58
N THR A 32 11.49 44.65 26.93
CA THR A 32 11.15 46.07 26.73
C THR A 32 9.90 46.22 25.85
N ALA A 33 9.26 47.40 25.86
CA ALA A 33 8.08 47.67 25.03
C ALA A 33 8.39 47.48 23.53
N GLU A 34 9.58 47.91 23.09
CA GLU A 34 10.05 47.75 21.71
C GLU A 34 10.32 46.28 21.37
N GLU A 35 10.94 45.50 22.26
CA GLU A 35 11.15 44.06 22.04
C GLU A 35 9.83 43.28 21.98
N ARG A 36 8.84 43.64 22.81
CA ARG A 36 7.48 43.06 22.75
C ARG A 36 6.79 43.35 21.43
N GLU A 37 6.90 44.59 20.95
CA GLU A 37 6.33 44.98 19.66
C GLU A 37 7.00 44.24 18.51
N GLU A 38 8.32 44.05 18.58
CA GLU A 38 9.07 43.34 17.55
C GLU A 38 8.84 41.83 17.55
N VAL A 39 8.61 41.22 18.72
CA VAL A 39 8.12 39.84 18.83
C VAL A 39 6.73 39.71 18.20
N ASN A 40 5.80 40.62 18.52
CA ASN A 40 4.44 40.60 17.97
C ASN A 40 4.38 40.84 16.45
N ARG A 41 5.37 41.55 15.89
CA ARG A 41 5.55 41.73 14.43
C ARG A 41 6.19 40.54 13.73
N LEU A 42 6.64 39.52 14.48
CA LEU A 42 7.18 38.32 13.83
C LEU A 42 6.08 37.63 13.00
N PRO A 43 6.39 37.10 11.80
CA PRO A 43 5.40 36.58 10.86
C PRO A 43 4.53 35.44 11.41
N PHE A 44 4.92 34.85 12.53
CA PHE A 44 4.21 33.77 13.19
C PHE A 44 3.17 34.23 14.22
N PHE A 45 3.27 35.46 14.73
CA PHE A 45 2.32 36.09 15.66
C PHE A 45 1.50 37.20 15.00
N SER A 46 1.91 37.68 13.83
CA SER A 46 1.14 38.67 13.08
C SER A 46 -0.25 38.11 12.75
N ARG A 47 -1.31 38.80 13.19
CA ARG A 47 -2.72 38.48 12.85
C ARG A 47 -2.99 38.46 11.34
N SER A 48 -2.09 39.03 10.54
CA SER A 48 -2.03 38.91 9.09
C SER A 48 -1.49 37.54 8.65
N PHE A 49 -2.21 36.46 8.96
CA PHE A 49 -2.27 35.36 7.99
C PHE A 49 -3.14 35.88 6.83
N GLU A 50 -2.59 36.75 5.99
CA GLU A 50 -3.26 37.13 4.76
C GLU A 50 -3.42 35.86 3.93
N GLU A 51 -4.66 35.38 3.86
CA GLU A 51 -5.07 34.34 2.93
C GLU A 51 -4.79 34.87 1.53
N GLN A 52 -3.67 34.49 0.93
CA GLN A 52 -3.49 34.69 -0.50
C GLN A 52 -4.74 34.12 -1.20
N PRO A 53 -5.31 34.84 -2.18
CA PRO A 53 -6.56 34.44 -2.82
C PRO A 53 -6.38 33.02 -3.38
N LYS A 54 -7.00 32.06 -2.72
CA LYS A 54 -6.97 30.66 -3.13
C LYS A 54 -7.65 30.59 -4.49
N LYS A 55 -6.96 30.05 -5.50
CA LYS A 55 -7.58 29.71 -6.79
C LYS A 55 -8.89 28.96 -6.50
N GLN A 56 -10.02 29.49 -6.96
CA GLN A 56 -11.30 28.85 -6.72
C GLN A 56 -11.25 27.41 -7.25
N PRO A 57 -11.64 26.42 -6.43
CA PRO A 57 -11.69 25.04 -6.89
C PRO A 57 -12.65 24.95 -8.08
N ASN A 58 -12.33 24.11 -9.07
CA ASN A 58 -13.26 23.80 -10.15
C ASN A 58 -14.59 23.33 -9.54
N LYS A 59 -15.73 23.71 -10.14
CA LYS A 59 -17.10 23.42 -9.67
C LYS A 59 -17.29 21.96 -9.26
N THR A 60 -16.67 21.01 -9.96
CA THR A 60 -16.71 19.58 -9.63
C THR A 60 -16.08 19.26 -8.27
N ARG A 61 -14.91 19.86 -7.98
CA ARG A 61 -14.22 19.67 -6.69
C ARG A 61 -14.99 20.31 -5.55
N GLN A 62 -15.59 21.47 -5.80
CA GLN A 62 -16.43 22.15 -4.80
C GLN A 62 -17.64 21.27 -4.40
N LYS A 63 -18.40 20.77 -5.38
CA LYS A 63 -19.53 19.86 -5.12
C LYS A 63 -19.11 18.60 -4.35
N TYR A 64 -17.96 18.04 -4.70
CA TYR A 64 -17.37 16.90 -3.98
C TYR A 64 -17.11 17.23 -2.51
N THR A 65 -16.42 18.35 -2.23
CA THR A 65 -16.09 18.78 -0.87
C THR A 65 -17.34 19.11 -0.06
N GLU A 66 -18.33 19.80 -0.64
CA GLU A 66 -19.61 20.13 0.01
C GLU A 66 -20.39 18.87 0.42
N ARG A 67 -20.53 17.91 -0.51
CA ARG A 67 -21.18 16.62 -0.22
C ARG A 67 -20.47 15.89 0.93
N LYS A 68 -19.15 15.84 0.86
CA LYS A 68 -18.30 15.16 1.84
C LYS A 68 -18.42 15.78 3.23
N ILE A 69 -18.33 17.11 3.34
CA ILE A 69 -18.52 17.84 4.60
C ILE A 69 -19.93 17.61 5.17
N SER A 70 -20.97 17.64 4.34
CA SER A 70 -22.35 17.42 4.79
C SER A 70 -22.54 16.04 5.41
N LEU A 71 -21.99 14.99 4.80
CA LEU A 71 -22.09 13.62 5.31
C LEU A 71 -21.27 13.44 6.59
N THR A 72 -20.05 14.00 6.65
CA THR A 72 -19.24 14.00 7.87
C THR A 72 -19.94 14.73 9.02
N LYS A 73 -20.59 15.88 8.74
CA LYS A 73 -21.33 16.65 9.75
C LYS A 73 -22.49 15.88 10.36
N ALA A 74 -23.18 15.06 9.57
CA ALA A 74 -24.27 14.21 10.07
C ALA A 74 -23.78 13.15 11.08
N ILE A 75 -22.50 12.79 11.03
CA ILE A 75 -21.87 11.73 11.83
C ILE A 75 -21.16 12.32 13.05
N PHE A 76 -20.29 13.31 12.83
CA PHE A 76 -19.47 13.90 13.89
C PHE A 76 -20.20 15.02 14.64
N GLY A 77 -21.24 15.60 14.04
CA GLY A 77 -21.93 16.76 14.58
C GLY A 77 -21.07 18.03 14.54
N GLU A 78 -21.57 19.06 15.22
CA GLU A 78 -20.87 20.32 15.42
C GLU A 78 -20.08 20.32 16.73
N ASP A 79 -18.97 21.05 16.75
CA ASP A 79 -18.22 21.34 17.96
C ASP A 79 -19.03 22.27 18.87
N GLN A 80 -19.27 21.85 20.11
CA GLN A 80 -20.10 22.60 21.07
C GLN A 80 -19.54 24.00 21.40
N GLU A 81 -18.22 24.17 21.32
CA GLU A 81 -17.53 25.43 21.63
C GLU A 81 -17.33 26.30 20.38
N ASN A 82 -17.49 25.74 19.18
CA ASN A 82 -17.23 26.41 17.91
C ASN A 82 -18.33 26.08 16.90
N ALA A 83 -19.48 26.75 17.05
CA ALA A 83 -20.62 26.61 16.14
C ALA A 83 -20.20 26.77 14.67
N GLY A 84 -20.73 25.90 13.81
CA GLY A 84 -20.37 25.85 12.38
C GLY A 84 -19.11 25.05 12.04
N TYR A 85 -18.36 24.54 13.03
CA TYR A 85 -17.22 23.66 12.82
C TYR A 85 -17.56 22.20 13.15
N LEU A 86 -17.01 21.26 12.39
CA LEU A 86 -17.05 19.83 12.63
C LEU A 86 -16.29 19.47 13.91
N SER A 87 -16.96 18.73 14.78
CA SER A 87 -16.33 18.08 15.93
C SER A 87 -15.26 17.08 15.46
N TYR A 88 -14.13 17.03 16.17
CA TYR A 88 -13.09 16.01 15.97
C TYR A 88 -13.21 14.83 16.93
N HIS A 89 -14.24 14.81 17.80
CA HIS A 89 -14.56 13.67 18.64
C HIS A 89 -15.65 12.84 17.97
N LEU A 90 -15.35 11.56 17.76
CA LEU A 90 -16.35 10.60 17.33
C LEU A 90 -17.31 10.33 18.51
N PRO A 91 -18.64 10.42 18.33
CA PRO A 91 -19.58 10.11 19.40
C PRO A 91 -19.38 8.68 19.93
N ARG A 92 -19.45 8.46 21.25
CA ARG A 92 -19.18 7.15 21.87
C ARG A 92 -20.10 6.01 21.40
N SER A 93 -21.28 6.35 20.92
CA SER A 93 -22.26 5.42 20.35
C SER A 93 -22.00 5.11 18.88
N MET A 94 -21.00 5.72 18.26
CA MET A 94 -20.74 5.56 16.84
C MET A 94 -19.98 4.28 16.54
N PRO A 95 -20.17 3.76 15.32
CA PRO A 95 -19.92 2.36 15.10
C PRO A 95 -18.51 2.16 14.54
N SER A 96 -17.95 0.95 14.66
CA SER A 96 -16.55 0.64 14.33
C SER A 96 -16.19 1.06 12.89
N PRO A 97 -15.07 1.78 12.66
CA PRO A 97 -14.67 2.18 11.31
C PRO A 97 -14.61 1.00 10.33
N TYR A 98 -14.13 -0.15 10.79
CA TYR A 98 -14.06 -1.37 9.99
C TYR A 98 -15.43 -2.04 9.85
N TYR A 99 -16.00 -2.54 10.94
CA TYR A 99 -17.18 -3.41 10.86
C TYR A 99 -18.44 -2.68 10.41
N ASP A 100 -18.60 -1.41 10.78
CA ASP A 100 -19.88 -0.74 10.67
C ASP A 100 -19.95 0.30 9.56
N VAL A 101 -18.79 0.74 9.06
CA VAL A 101 -18.72 1.71 7.96
C VAL A 101 -18.09 1.05 6.75
N TYR A 102 -16.87 0.53 6.90
CA TYR A 102 -16.10 0.06 5.77
C TYR A 102 -16.64 -1.25 5.19
N CYS A 103 -16.99 -2.23 6.04
CA CYS A 103 -17.61 -3.49 5.61
C CYS A 103 -19.08 -3.29 5.18
N LYS A 104 -19.83 -2.38 5.84
CA LYS A 104 -21.28 -2.16 5.59
C LYS A 104 -21.59 -1.08 4.55
N ARG A 105 -20.65 -0.78 3.65
CA ARG A 105 -20.75 0.28 2.62
C ARG A 105 -22.00 0.21 1.72
N GLU A 106 -22.83 -0.84 1.85
CA GLU A 106 -23.90 -1.29 0.95
C GLU A 106 -25.35 -1.18 1.42
N GLN A 107 -25.68 -0.85 2.66
CA GLN A 107 -27.11 -0.91 3.05
C GLN A 107 -27.96 0.30 2.61
N ASN A 108 -27.38 1.46 2.24
CA ASN A 108 -28.14 2.72 2.09
C ASN A 108 -27.81 3.54 0.80
N GLY A 109 -27.65 2.92 -0.38
CA GLY A 109 -27.39 3.64 -1.64
C GLY A 109 -28.18 3.11 -2.85
N SER A 110 -29.10 3.94 -3.36
CA SER A 110 -29.84 3.91 -4.65
C SER A 110 -29.71 2.71 -5.62
N LYS A 111 -30.89 2.24 -6.06
CA LYS A 111 -31.26 1.10 -6.94
C LYS A 111 -30.51 0.82 -8.27
N ASN A 112 -29.40 1.47 -8.63
CA ASN A 112 -28.82 1.32 -9.99
C ASN A 112 -27.38 0.80 -10.10
N ASP A 113 -26.74 0.33 -9.02
CA ASP A 113 -25.43 -0.35 -9.13
C ASP A 113 -25.55 -1.77 -8.56
N GLN A 114 -26.05 -2.72 -9.36
CA GLN A 114 -25.87 -4.14 -9.07
C GLN A 114 -24.36 -4.44 -9.13
N GLU A 115 -23.81 -5.09 -8.10
CA GLU A 115 -22.40 -5.55 -7.95
C GLU A 115 -21.37 -4.64 -7.24
N ARG A 116 -21.76 -3.84 -6.25
CA ARG A 116 -20.80 -3.40 -5.21
C ARG A 116 -20.95 -4.30 -4.00
N GLU A 117 -19.82 -4.86 -3.55
CA GLU A 117 -19.71 -6.04 -2.69
C GLU A 117 -18.93 -5.72 -1.40
N ILE A 118 -19.42 -6.27 -0.28
CA ILE A 118 -18.88 -6.16 1.08
C ILE A 118 -17.35 -6.27 1.06
N MET A 119 -16.64 -5.16 1.21
CA MET A 119 -15.18 -5.14 1.29
C MET A 119 -14.71 -5.64 2.67
N GLN A 120 -14.64 -6.96 2.85
CA GLN A 120 -14.10 -7.60 4.06
C GLN A 120 -12.55 -7.64 4.09
N ARG A 121 -11.90 -6.58 3.59
CA ARG A 121 -10.43 -6.48 3.57
C ARG A 121 -9.92 -5.05 3.65
N LEU A 122 -8.82 -4.87 4.37
CA LEU A 122 -8.03 -3.64 4.36
C LEU A 122 -6.89 -3.75 3.34
N SER A 123 -6.39 -2.62 2.85
CA SER A 123 -5.09 -2.56 2.16
C SER A 123 -3.99 -2.13 3.13
N VAL A 124 -2.73 -2.42 2.83
CA VAL A 124 -1.61 -1.91 3.63
C VAL A 124 -1.66 -0.39 3.77
N THR A 125 -2.01 0.34 2.69
CA THR A 125 -2.15 1.80 2.75
C THR A 125 -3.20 2.24 3.78
N LYS A 126 -4.25 1.45 4.03
CA LYS A 126 -5.27 1.73 5.04
C LYS A 126 -4.76 1.53 6.47
N LEU A 127 -3.71 0.74 6.67
CA LEU A 127 -3.02 0.63 7.96
C LEU A 127 -2.03 1.77 8.22
N LEU A 128 -1.86 2.72 7.30
CA LEU A 128 -0.98 3.89 7.47
C LEU A 128 -1.79 5.10 7.97
N THR A 129 -2.60 4.91 9.01
CA THR A 129 -3.63 5.88 9.47
C THR A 129 -3.03 7.24 9.83
N LYS A 130 -1.80 7.25 10.36
CA LYS A 130 -1.07 8.46 10.78
C LYS A 130 -0.14 9.07 9.70
N ARG A 131 -0.20 8.60 8.44
CA ARG A 131 0.65 9.12 7.32
C ARG A 131 0.53 10.62 7.11
N TRP A 132 -0.68 11.16 7.23
CA TRP A 132 -0.96 12.59 7.05
C TRP A 132 -1.66 13.17 8.26
N CYS A 133 -2.95 12.89 8.44
CA CYS A 133 -3.74 13.25 9.62
C CYS A 133 -4.83 12.20 9.82
N GLU A 134 -4.81 11.50 10.96
CA GLU A 134 -5.77 10.40 11.21
C GLU A 134 -7.22 10.93 11.29
N LEU A 135 -7.43 12.15 11.79
CA LEU A 135 -8.74 12.79 11.78
C LEU A 135 -9.30 12.97 10.37
N ARG A 136 -8.45 13.32 9.41
CA ARG A 136 -8.87 13.40 8.00
C ARG A 136 -9.25 12.01 7.49
N GLU A 137 -8.46 10.97 7.80
CA GLU A 137 -8.76 9.59 7.39
C GLU A 137 -10.09 9.13 7.99
N ALA A 138 -10.34 9.42 9.27
CA ALA A 138 -11.60 9.14 9.93
C ALA A 138 -12.77 9.83 9.22
N TYR A 139 -12.70 11.14 8.99
CA TYR A 139 -13.74 11.85 8.26
C TYR A 139 -13.97 11.26 6.86
N ASP A 140 -12.90 10.86 6.15
CA ASP A 140 -12.99 10.25 4.83
C ASP A 140 -13.70 8.89 4.89
N ILE A 141 -13.35 8.03 5.85
CA ILE A 141 -14.01 6.73 6.10
C ILE A 141 -15.51 6.93 6.37
N TYR A 142 -15.85 7.77 7.35
CA TYR A 142 -17.24 7.99 7.77
C TYR A 142 -18.08 8.74 6.74
N SER A 143 -17.49 9.66 5.97
CA SER A 143 -18.22 10.35 4.88
C SER A 143 -18.70 9.38 3.80
N ASN A 144 -18.04 8.22 3.70
CA ASN A 144 -18.30 7.20 2.69
C ASN A 144 -18.18 7.69 1.23
N VAL A 145 -17.53 8.84 1.01
CA VAL A 145 -17.32 9.42 -0.34
C VAL A 145 -15.98 8.95 -0.89
N ASP A 146 -15.98 8.46 -2.14
CA ASP A 146 -14.75 8.04 -2.81
C ASP A 146 -13.75 9.19 -2.95
N ILE A 147 -12.46 8.87 -2.77
CA ILE A 147 -11.39 9.85 -2.87
C ILE A 147 -11.37 10.46 -4.26
N PHE A 148 -11.39 11.78 -4.33
CA PHE A 148 -11.30 12.51 -5.59
C PHE A 148 -9.98 12.22 -6.31
N ALA A 149 -10.06 11.65 -7.52
CA ALA A 149 -8.90 11.32 -8.35
C ALA A 149 -8.23 12.59 -8.91
N HIS A 150 -7.23 13.10 -8.18
CA HIS A 150 -6.48 14.28 -8.61
C HIS A 150 -5.33 13.90 -9.58
N PRO A 151 -4.83 14.85 -10.42
CA PRO A 151 -3.83 14.57 -11.46
C PRO A 151 -2.57 13.84 -10.97
N GLN A 152 -2.09 14.14 -9.76
CA GLN A 152 -0.91 13.50 -9.19
C GLN A 152 -1.11 12.01 -8.89
N LEU A 153 -2.34 11.60 -8.54
CA LEU A 153 -2.66 10.19 -8.30
C LEU A 153 -2.67 9.44 -9.62
N LEU A 154 -3.30 10.00 -10.65
CA LEU A 154 -3.32 9.44 -12.00
C LEU A 154 -1.92 9.33 -12.60
N GLN A 155 -1.07 10.35 -12.38
CA GLN A 155 0.34 10.32 -12.77
C GLN A 155 1.10 9.20 -12.06
N GLY A 156 0.88 9.02 -10.75
CA GLY A 156 1.49 7.92 -10.00
C GLY A 156 1.11 6.56 -10.57
N ILE A 157 -0.18 6.32 -10.81
CA ILE A 157 -0.68 5.07 -11.42
C ILE A 157 -0.03 4.82 -12.79
N ALA A 158 0.05 5.86 -13.63
CA ALA A 158 0.68 5.74 -14.94
C ALA A 158 2.18 5.41 -14.86
N SER A 159 2.89 6.01 -13.91
CA SER A 159 4.32 5.71 -13.68
C SER A 159 4.54 4.28 -13.18
N HIS A 160 3.71 3.76 -12.27
CA HIS A 160 3.82 2.36 -11.82
C HIS A 160 3.59 1.38 -12.96
N ARG A 161 2.51 1.57 -13.74
CA ARG A 161 2.23 0.75 -14.93
C ARG A 161 3.38 0.78 -15.93
N LYS A 162 4.01 1.94 -16.11
CA LYS A 162 5.16 2.07 -17.01
C LYS A 162 6.36 1.26 -16.49
N LEU A 163 6.69 1.39 -15.21
CA LEU A 163 7.80 0.63 -14.60
C LEU A 163 7.53 -0.88 -14.66
N GLU A 164 6.30 -1.29 -14.38
CA GLU A 164 5.87 -2.69 -14.50
C GLU A 164 6.06 -3.21 -15.93
N TYR A 165 5.63 -2.46 -16.95
CA TYR A 165 5.81 -2.81 -18.36
C TYR A 165 7.29 -2.87 -18.78
N GLU A 166 8.13 -1.95 -18.27
CA GLU A 166 9.57 -1.96 -18.53
C GLU A 166 10.27 -3.18 -17.91
N THR A 167 9.83 -3.62 -16.73
CA THR A 167 10.37 -4.82 -16.06
C THR A 167 9.82 -6.11 -16.68
N HIS A 168 8.53 -6.15 -17.04
CA HIS A 168 7.83 -7.31 -17.58
C HIS A 168 7.25 -7.01 -18.98
N PRO A 169 8.11 -6.86 -20.01
CA PRO A 169 7.65 -6.55 -21.34
C PRO A 169 6.79 -7.68 -21.89
N VAL A 170 5.67 -7.32 -22.54
CA VAL A 170 4.84 -8.28 -23.27
C VAL A 170 5.58 -8.66 -24.54
N SER A 171 5.81 -9.95 -24.77
CA SER A 171 6.46 -10.42 -26.00
C SER A 171 5.60 -10.11 -27.24
N GLU A 172 6.25 -9.93 -28.39
CA GLU A 172 5.56 -9.72 -29.67
C GLU A 172 4.58 -10.86 -29.96
N GLU A 173 4.95 -12.10 -29.64
CA GLU A 173 4.08 -13.27 -29.75
C GLU A 173 2.84 -13.17 -28.87
N THR A 174 3.00 -12.75 -27.61
CA THR A 174 1.86 -12.58 -26.69
C THR A 174 0.94 -11.46 -27.16
N GLN A 175 1.51 -10.39 -27.70
CA GLN A 175 0.73 -9.28 -28.25
C GLN A 175 -0.03 -9.72 -29.50
N ALA A 176 0.64 -10.41 -30.43
CA ALA A 176 0.00 -10.99 -31.61
C ALA A 176 -1.14 -11.93 -31.20
N PHE A 177 -0.92 -12.82 -30.22
CA PHE A 177 -1.97 -13.69 -29.68
C PHE A 177 -3.15 -12.87 -29.15
N LYS A 178 -2.94 -11.80 -28.37
CA LYS A 178 -4.04 -10.98 -27.84
C LYS A 178 -4.86 -10.32 -28.95
N ASP A 179 -4.22 -9.95 -30.05
CA ASP A 179 -4.86 -9.26 -31.17
C ASP A 179 -5.60 -10.23 -32.10
N THR A 180 -5.17 -11.50 -32.20
CA THR A 180 -5.75 -12.52 -33.08
C THR A 180 -6.64 -13.54 -32.38
N PHE A 181 -6.60 -13.65 -31.05
CA PHE A 181 -7.36 -14.66 -30.31
C PHE A 181 -8.87 -14.40 -30.40
N GLU A 182 -9.58 -15.32 -31.06
CA GLU A 182 -10.97 -15.12 -31.48
C GLU A 182 -12.00 -15.34 -30.34
N LEU A 183 -11.57 -15.96 -29.25
CA LEU A 183 -12.44 -16.29 -28.13
C LEU A 183 -12.52 -15.15 -27.14
N GLN A 184 -13.74 -14.86 -26.67
CA GLN A 184 -13.95 -13.87 -25.62
C GLN A 184 -13.30 -14.34 -24.32
N VAL A 185 -12.22 -13.68 -23.91
CA VAL A 185 -11.57 -13.91 -22.63
C VAL A 185 -12.39 -13.23 -21.53
N PRO A 186 -12.94 -13.98 -20.55
CA PRO A 186 -13.72 -13.37 -19.48
C PRO A 186 -12.84 -12.48 -18.60
N ASP A 187 -13.42 -11.35 -18.18
CA ASP A 187 -12.78 -10.34 -17.36
C ASP A 187 -13.55 -10.05 -16.07
N ASP A 188 -14.50 -10.89 -15.67
CA ASP A 188 -15.17 -10.76 -14.38
C ASP A 188 -14.17 -10.88 -13.20
N LYS A 189 -14.64 -10.56 -11.99
CA LYS A 189 -13.78 -10.48 -10.80
C LYS A 189 -13.06 -11.80 -10.50
N PHE A 190 -13.69 -12.96 -10.75
CA PHE A 190 -13.09 -14.26 -10.52
C PHE A 190 -11.93 -14.51 -11.51
N HIS A 191 -12.16 -14.28 -12.80
CA HIS A 191 -11.13 -14.45 -13.83
C HIS A 191 -10.02 -13.40 -13.73
N LYS A 192 -10.31 -12.19 -13.25
CA LYS A 192 -9.30 -11.18 -12.88
C LYS A 192 -8.40 -11.70 -11.75
N LEU A 193 -8.96 -12.27 -10.69
CA LEU A 193 -8.16 -12.85 -9.60
C LEU A 193 -7.30 -14.02 -10.09
N ALA A 194 -7.87 -14.94 -10.88
CA ALA A 194 -7.13 -16.07 -11.45
C ALA A 194 -5.96 -15.60 -12.31
N GLY A 195 -6.19 -14.62 -13.18
CA GLY A 195 -5.13 -13.98 -13.97
C GLY A 195 -4.04 -13.36 -13.11
N SER A 196 -4.40 -12.55 -12.11
CA SER A 196 -3.42 -11.91 -11.23
C SER A 196 -2.60 -12.91 -10.40
N TRP A 197 -3.19 -14.05 -10.01
CA TRP A 197 -2.44 -15.11 -9.33
C TRP A 197 -1.46 -15.81 -10.26
N SER A 198 -1.88 -16.13 -11.49
CA SER A 198 -1.00 -16.67 -12.55
C SER A 198 0.17 -15.73 -12.84
N GLU A 199 -0.11 -14.43 -12.99
CA GLU A 199 0.90 -13.41 -13.26
C GLU A 199 1.87 -13.27 -12.08
N THR A 200 1.37 -13.31 -10.84
CA THR A 200 2.21 -13.25 -9.64
C THR A 200 3.16 -14.46 -9.55
N VAL A 201 2.73 -15.66 -9.96
CA VAL A 201 3.62 -16.83 -10.08
C VAL A 201 4.75 -16.55 -11.07
N SER A 202 4.42 -16.07 -12.27
CA SER A 202 5.42 -15.75 -13.31
C SER A 202 6.40 -14.69 -12.82
N LYS A 203 5.89 -13.57 -12.30
CA LYS A 203 6.69 -12.46 -11.77
C LYS A 203 7.68 -12.92 -10.70
N MET A 204 7.24 -13.75 -9.76
CA MET A 204 8.11 -14.24 -8.69
C MET A 204 9.16 -15.25 -9.18
N LEU A 205 8.85 -16.07 -10.19
CA LEU A 205 9.85 -16.93 -10.84
C LEU A 205 10.87 -16.09 -11.63
N ASN A 206 10.42 -15.06 -12.33
CA ASN A 206 11.28 -14.15 -13.10
C ASN A 206 12.27 -13.39 -12.22
N ILE A 207 12.04 -13.22 -10.91
CA ILE A 207 13.05 -12.68 -9.99
C ILE A 207 14.37 -13.47 -10.10
N PHE A 208 14.29 -14.79 -10.25
CA PHE A 208 15.46 -15.66 -10.34
C PHE A 208 16.13 -15.62 -11.73
N VAL A 209 15.40 -15.21 -12.77
CA VAL A 209 15.89 -15.13 -14.15
C VAL A 209 16.40 -13.73 -14.50
N ASP A 210 15.59 -12.72 -14.22
CA ASP A 210 15.82 -11.32 -14.57
C ASP A 210 16.36 -10.47 -13.44
N GLY A 211 16.33 -10.98 -12.21
CA GLY A 211 16.88 -10.30 -11.04
C GLY A 211 15.93 -9.30 -10.38
N GLU A 212 14.76 -9.05 -10.95
CA GLU A 212 13.76 -8.15 -10.37
C GLU A 212 12.32 -8.55 -10.73
N ALA A 213 11.37 -8.09 -9.93
CA ALA A 213 9.95 -8.14 -10.27
C ALA A 213 9.18 -6.98 -9.64
N ARG A 214 8.17 -6.47 -10.35
CA ARG A 214 7.27 -5.41 -9.88
C ARG A 214 5.83 -5.89 -9.72
N GLU A 215 5.09 -5.15 -8.90
CA GLU A 215 3.65 -5.33 -8.66
C GLU A 215 3.29 -6.77 -8.24
N VAL A 216 4.01 -7.29 -7.23
CA VAL A 216 3.84 -8.65 -6.69
C VAL A 216 2.79 -8.65 -5.59
N LEU A 217 1.75 -9.48 -5.73
CA LEU A 217 0.72 -9.59 -4.70
C LEU A 217 1.27 -10.22 -3.43
N CYS A 218 0.86 -9.73 -2.27
CA CYS A 218 0.99 -10.43 -0.99
C CYS A 218 -0.17 -10.05 -0.05
N HIS A 219 -0.33 -10.80 1.04
CA HIS A 219 -1.38 -10.52 2.01
C HIS A 219 -0.99 -11.05 3.40
N GLY A 220 -1.61 -10.46 4.41
CA GLY A 220 -1.51 -10.87 5.80
C GLY A 220 -2.87 -10.84 6.49
N TYR A 221 -2.88 -11.20 7.76
CA TYR A 221 -4.09 -11.24 8.57
C TYR A 221 -3.86 -10.50 9.88
N LEU A 222 -4.92 -9.84 10.35
CA LEU A 222 -4.98 -9.22 11.65
C LEU A 222 -6.00 -9.96 12.51
N ASP A 223 -5.62 -10.31 13.73
CA ASP A 223 -6.56 -10.87 14.69
C ASP A 223 -7.54 -9.77 15.13
N ALA A 224 -8.84 -9.99 14.92
CA ALA A 224 -9.87 -8.99 15.23
C ALA A 224 -10.02 -8.68 16.74
N ASN A 225 -9.67 -9.63 17.60
CA ASN A 225 -9.86 -9.52 19.04
C ASN A 225 -8.71 -8.73 19.67
N SER A 226 -7.48 -9.11 19.34
CA SER A 226 -6.27 -8.53 19.88
C SER A 226 -5.74 -7.36 19.06
N GLY A 227 -6.08 -7.28 17.76
CA GLY A 227 -5.54 -6.26 16.86
C GLY A 227 -4.06 -6.47 16.52
N HIS A 228 -3.51 -7.67 16.73
CA HIS A 228 -2.13 -7.99 16.31
C HIS A 228 -2.10 -8.64 14.94
N LEU A 229 -0.99 -8.48 14.23
CA LEU A 229 -0.73 -9.25 13.02
C LEU A 229 -0.58 -10.72 13.39
N LYS A 230 -1.17 -11.57 12.55
CA LYS A 230 -1.16 -13.02 12.73
C LYS A 230 0.09 -13.60 12.10
N SER A 231 0.84 -14.34 12.91
CA SER A 231 1.90 -15.23 12.44
C SER A 231 1.49 -16.70 12.47
N GLY A 232 2.04 -17.50 11.57
CA GLY A 232 1.84 -18.95 11.56
C GLY A 232 0.58 -19.44 10.84
N SER A 233 0.03 -20.59 11.23
CA SER A 233 -0.91 -21.38 10.41
C SER A 233 -2.40 -21.28 10.74
N SER A 234 -2.77 -20.77 11.91
CA SER A 234 -4.19 -20.62 12.24
C SER A 234 -4.74 -19.32 11.66
N ILE A 235 -5.82 -19.37 10.89
CA ILE A 235 -6.62 -18.20 10.53
C ILE A 235 -8.05 -18.49 10.97
N ASN A 236 -8.65 -17.53 11.66
CA ASN A 236 -10.03 -17.59 12.11
C ASN A 236 -10.93 -16.83 11.13
N GLU A 237 -12.22 -17.20 11.05
CA GLU A 237 -13.20 -16.50 10.19
C GLU A 237 -13.31 -15.00 10.50
N CYS A 238 -13.15 -14.63 11.77
CA CYS A 238 -13.22 -13.24 12.23
C CYS A 238 -11.97 -12.40 11.91
N ASP A 239 -10.85 -13.03 11.53
CA ASP A 239 -9.60 -12.30 11.25
C ASP A 239 -9.79 -11.33 10.09
N ILE A 240 -9.11 -10.19 10.10
CA ILE A 240 -9.21 -9.18 9.06
C ILE A 240 -8.14 -9.43 8.01
N LEU A 241 -8.56 -9.63 6.75
CA LEU A 241 -7.63 -9.78 5.62
C LEU A 241 -7.00 -8.42 5.28
N ILE A 242 -5.68 -8.40 5.13
CA ILE A 242 -4.92 -7.23 4.69
C ILE A 242 -4.24 -7.56 3.36
N SER A 243 -4.63 -6.87 2.29
CA SER A 243 -4.03 -7.04 0.95
C SER A 243 -2.93 -6.02 0.67
N ALA A 244 -1.93 -6.45 -0.09
CA ALA A 244 -0.77 -5.64 -0.46
C ALA A 244 -0.33 -5.94 -1.90
N VAL A 245 0.33 -4.96 -2.50
CA VAL A 245 1.02 -5.10 -3.78
C VAL A 245 2.41 -4.51 -3.58
N VAL A 246 3.43 -5.35 -3.73
CA VAL A 246 4.83 -4.98 -3.57
C VAL A 246 5.33 -4.37 -4.88
N ASP A 247 5.68 -3.09 -4.84
CA ASP A 247 6.04 -2.36 -6.06
C ASP A 247 7.31 -2.89 -6.72
N HIS A 248 8.29 -3.35 -5.92
CA HIS A 248 9.56 -3.83 -6.43
C HIS A 248 10.25 -4.85 -5.52
N LEU A 249 10.68 -5.97 -6.10
CA LEU A 249 11.57 -6.97 -5.53
C LEU A 249 12.86 -7.01 -6.35
N VAL A 250 14.02 -6.93 -5.70
CA VAL A 250 15.34 -6.93 -6.37
C VAL A 250 16.21 -8.02 -5.78
N LEU A 251 16.57 -9.01 -6.59
CA LEU A 251 17.60 -10.00 -6.27
C LEU A 251 18.98 -9.35 -6.46
N ARG A 252 19.83 -9.43 -5.45
CA ARG A 252 21.22 -8.97 -5.51
C ARG A 252 22.17 -9.95 -4.86
N LYS A 253 23.47 -9.79 -5.15
CA LYS A 253 24.55 -10.50 -4.45
C LYS A 253 24.78 -9.89 -3.06
N LYS A 254 25.00 -10.72 -2.06
CA LYS A 254 25.39 -10.28 -0.71
C LYS A 254 26.77 -9.62 -0.74
N GLY A 255 26.97 -8.63 0.12
CA GLY A 255 28.23 -7.91 0.25
C GLY A 255 28.51 -6.84 -0.81
N THR A 256 27.67 -6.68 -1.84
CA THR A 256 27.76 -5.57 -2.79
C THR A 256 27.01 -4.35 -2.24
N ALA A 257 27.56 -3.75 -1.18
CA ALA A 257 26.99 -2.55 -0.57
C ALA A 257 26.99 -1.39 -1.59
N GLY A 258 25.81 -0.85 -1.92
CA GLY A 258 25.65 0.33 -2.76
C GLY A 258 25.21 0.09 -4.22
N THR A 259 25.32 -1.14 -4.75
CA THR A 259 24.77 -1.48 -6.08
C THR A 259 23.37 -2.09 -5.93
N LEU A 260 22.36 -1.35 -6.37
CA LEU A 260 20.95 -1.77 -6.42
C LEU A 260 20.56 -2.36 -7.79
N PHE A 261 21.54 -2.85 -8.54
CA PHE A 261 21.29 -3.43 -9.85
C PHE A 261 20.72 -4.85 -9.69
N PRO A 262 19.63 -5.18 -10.41
CA PRO A 262 19.12 -6.53 -10.49
C PRO A 262 20.20 -7.52 -10.91
N PHE A 263 20.35 -8.59 -10.15
CA PHE A 263 21.31 -9.66 -10.45
C PHE A 263 20.60 -10.83 -11.11
N LYS A 264 20.99 -11.17 -12.34
CA LYS A 264 20.48 -12.33 -13.08
C LYS A 264 21.26 -13.58 -12.69
N LEU A 265 20.58 -14.63 -12.24
CA LEU A 265 21.24 -15.90 -11.97
C LEU A 265 21.71 -16.57 -13.26
N SER A 266 22.76 -17.38 -13.14
CA SER A 266 23.29 -18.17 -14.24
C SER A 266 22.39 -19.36 -14.56
N ASN A 267 22.45 -19.84 -15.80
CA ASN A 267 21.70 -21.02 -16.26
C ASN A 267 22.04 -22.31 -15.49
N SER A 268 23.16 -22.32 -14.76
CA SER A 268 23.54 -23.44 -13.87
C SER A 268 22.71 -23.49 -12.58
N VAL A 269 22.04 -22.39 -12.21
CA VAL A 269 21.22 -22.29 -11.00
C VAL A 269 19.73 -22.44 -11.34
N ILE A 270 19.28 -21.76 -12.39
CA ILE A 270 17.93 -21.86 -12.93
C ILE A 270 17.98 -21.84 -14.45
N THR A 271 17.41 -22.85 -15.10
CA THR A 271 17.36 -22.93 -16.56
C THR A 271 16.34 -21.95 -17.10
N ARG A 272 16.76 -21.08 -18.02
CA ARG A 272 15.88 -20.11 -18.69
C ARG A 272 14.97 -20.74 -19.75
N ASP A 273 15.43 -21.86 -20.31
CA ASP A 273 14.76 -22.55 -21.42
C ASP A 273 13.78 -23.65 -20.95
N GLY A 274 13.71 -23.89 -19.63
CA GLY A 274 12.81 -24.85 -19.00
C GLY A 274 11.55 -24.16 -18.49
N GLN A 275 10.55 -23.96 -19.35
CA GLN A 275 9.24 -23.38 -19.05
C GLN A 275 8.37 -24.31 -18.18
N ASP A 276 8.92 -24.79 -17.07
CA ASP A 276 8.25 -25.69 -16.13
C ASP A 276 8.39 -25.18 -14.70
N ILE A 277 7.27 -24.78 -14.10
CA ILE A 277 7.24 -24.35 -12.70
C ILE A 277 7.83 -25.44 -11.78
N ALA A 278 7.52 -26.72 -12.02
CA ALA A 278 7.98 -27.81 -11.16
C ALA A 278 9.51 -27.98 -11.19
N GLU A 279 10.11 -27.91 -12.38
CA GLU A 279 11.56 -28.03 -12.54
C GLU A 279 12.28 -26.77 -12.03
N SER A 280 11.75 -25.56 -12.27
CA SER A 280 12.32 -24.34 -11.68
C SER A 280 12.35 -24.41 -10.16
N LEU A 281 11.26 -24.82 -9.52
CA LEU A 281 11.19 -24.98 -8.07
C LEU A 281 12.18 -26.04 -7.57
N LYS A 282 12.33 -27.16 -8.29
CA LYS A 282 13.29 -28.22 -7.94
C LYS A 282 14.74 -27.73 -8.04
N GLN A 283 15.08 -26.94 -9.07
CA GLN A 283 16.42 -26.37 -9.25
C GLN A 283 16.75 -25.35 -8.16
N LEU A 284 15.80 -24.49 -7.78
CA LEU A 284 15.96 -23.54 -6.68
C LEU A 284 16.22 -24.26 -5.35
N ARG A 285 15.47 -25.33 -5.06
CA ARG A 285 15.68 -26.16 -3.86
C ARG A 285 17.03 -26.87 -3.87
N LYS A 286 17.45 -27.39 -5.03
CA LYS A 286 18.77 -28.04 -5.18
C LYS A 286 19.91 -27.07 -4.88
N ASN A 287 19.75 -25.79 -5.20
CA ASN A 287 20.75 -24.75 -4.99
C ASN A 287 20.52 -23.92 -3.72
N GLU A 288 19.70 -24.39 -2.77
CA GLU A 288 19.24 -23.60 -1.62
C GLU A 288 20.38 -23.00 -0.80
N SER A 289 21.39 -23.80 -0.42
CA SER A 289 22.52 -23.32 0.40
C SER A 289 23.33 -22.25 -0.34
N PHE A 290 23.65 -22.50 -1.61
CA PHE A 290 24.38 -21.55 -2.45
C PHE A 290 23.62 -20.22 -2.58
N LEU A 291 22.30 -20.28 -2.83
CA LEU A 291 21.47 -19.09 -2.95
C LEU A 291 21.44 -18.28 -1.65
N LYS A 292 21.22 -18.94 -0.51
CA LYS A 292 21.17 -18.28 0.80
C LYS A 292 22.49 -17.66 1.21
N GLU A 293 23.63 -18.26 0.86
CA GLU A 293 24.95 -17.73 1.19
C GLU A 293 25.33 -16.52 0.34
N ASN A 294 24.89 -16.49 -0.93
CA ASN A 294 25.41 -15.54 -1.91
C ASN A 294 24.42 -14.44 -2.30
N PHE A 295 23.12 -14.64 -2.10
CA PHE A 295 22.08 -13.75 -2.64
C PHE A 295 21.03 -13.38 -1.61
N GLU A 296 20.37 -12.25 -1.86
CA GLU A 296 19.25 -11.74 -1.09
C GLU A 296 18.31 -10.92 -1.96
N ILE A 297 17.04 -10.83 -1.55
CA ILE A 297 15.97 -10.10 -2.20
C ILE A 297 15.61 -8.89 -1.35
N ILE A 298 15.80 -7.70 -1.91
CA ILE A 298 15.37 -6.44 -1.30
C ILE A 298 13.91 -6.20 -1.65
N VAL A 299 13.11 -5.83 -0.64
CA VAL A 299 11.74 -5.37 -0.82
C VAL A 299 11.72 -3.85 -0.92
N GLY A 300 11.05 -3.33 -1.95
CA GLY A 300 11.02 -1.92 -2.30
C GLY A 300 9.61 -1.37 -2.53
N ASP A 301 9.49 -0.05 -2.36
CA ASP A 301 8.30 0.74 -2.72
C ASP A 301 8.73 1.95 -3.56
N VAL A 302 7.88 2.32 -4.52
CA VAL A 302 8.11 3.39 -5.49
C VAL A 302 7.24 4.59 -5.15
N LYS A 303 7.88 5.75 -4.93
CA LYS A 303 7.19 7.03 -4.68
C LYS A 303 7.44 8.03 -5.80
N THR A 304 6.38 8.37 -6.50
CA THR A 304 6.39 9.40 -7.55
C THR A 304 6.22 10.81 -6.97
N ARG A 305 7.03 11.76 -7.44
CA ARG A 305 7.07 13.15 -6.96
C ARG A 305 6.96 14.13 -8.12
N SER A 306 6.40 15.30 -7.82
CA SER A 306 6.35 16.42 -8.77
C SER A 306 7.71 17.15 -8.92
N PHE A 307 8.60 17.02 -7.92
CA PHE A 307 9.90 17.67 -7.87
C PHE A 307 10.95 16.68 -7.32
N ARG A 308 12.23 16.86 -7.70
CA ARG A 308 13.38 16.04 -7.24
C ARG A 308 13.71 16.31 -5.77
N ARG A 309 12.80 15.91 -4.88
CA ARG A 309 12.92 16.12 -3.44
C ARG A 309 12.16 15.04 -2.67
N VAL A 310 12.88 14.36 -1.79
CA VAL A 310 12.33 13.45 -0.77
C VAL A 310 11.36 14.22 0.15
N PRO A 311 10.27 13.61 0.67
CA PRO A 311 9.35 14.32 1.55
C PRO A 311 10.10 14.92 2.75
N SER A 312 9.78 16.15 3.14
CA SER A 312 10.32 16.75 4.37
C SER A 312 9.51 16.41 5.62
N HIS A 313 8.36 15.76 5.44
CA HIS A 313 7.42 15.42 6.50
C HIS A 313 7.79 14.06 7.08
N GLU A 314 8.13 14.03 8.36
CA GLU A 314 8.58 12.82 9.05
C GLU A 314 7.52 11.71 9.04
N ASN A 315 6.24 12.04 9.28
CA ASN A 315 5.14 11.07 9.24
C ASN A 315 4.99 10.41 7.87
N VAL A 316 5.23 11.16 6.79
CA VAL A 316 5.16 10.63 5.43
C VAL A 316 6.31 9.66 5.19
N ILE A 317 7.53 10.00 5.62
CA ILE A 317 8.69 9.11 5.51
C ILE A 317 8.47 7.84 6.33
N LYS A 318 8.04 7.98 7.59
CA LYS A 318 7.73 6.86 8.51
C LYS A 318 6.67 5.93 7.91
N ALA A 319 5.56 6.49 7.42
CA ALA A 319 4.51 5.70 6.79
C ALA A 319 4.99 4.98 5.53
N THR A 320 5.81 5.62 4.68
CA THR A 320 6.39 4.93 3.51
C THR A 320 7.30 3.78 3.95
N LYS A 321 8.16 3.98 4.96
CA LYS A 321 9.00 2.89 5.49
C LYS A 321 8.16 1.75 6.05
N LEU A 322 7.12 2.08 6.83
CA LEU A 322 6.20 1.12 7.42
C LEU A 322 5.46 0.31 6.34
N GLN A 323 5.08 0.94 5.22
CA GLN A 323 4.49 0.26 4.06
C GLN A 323 5.40 -0.88 3.54
N VAL A 324 6.69 -0.61 3.35
CA VAL A 324 7.65 -1.64 2.89
C VAL A 324 7.88 -2.71 3.96
N MET A 325 7.85 -2.34 5.25
CA MET A 325 7.93 -3.30 6.35
C MET A 325 6.75 -4.28 6.34
N TYR A 326 5.51 -3.80 6.10
CA TYR A 326 4.35 -4.68 5.89
C TYR A 326 4.55 -5.63 4.71
N TYR A 327 5.04 -5.12 3.57
CA TYR A 327 5.29 -5.93 2.38
C TYR A 327 6.27 -7.07 2.67
N ARG A 328 7.41 -6.74 3.29
CA ARG A 328 8.42 -7.72 3.67
C ARG A 328 7.88 -8.71 4.70
N HIS A 329 7.14 -8.25 5.71
CA HIS A 329 6.54 -9.12 6.71
C HIS A 329 5.54 -10.10 6.10
N PHE A 330 4.65 -9.64 5.21
CA PHE A 330 3.67 -10.53 4.56
C PHE A 330 4.34 -11.54 3.63
N LEU A 331 5.38 -11.15 2.89
CA LEU A 331 6.15 -12.09 2.08
C LEU A 331 6.85 -13.14 2.95
N GLU A 332 7.42 -12.74 4.10
CA GLU A 332 8.00 -13.68 5.06
C GLU A 332 6.94 -14.65 5.58
N GLU A 333 5.81 -14.16 6.08
CA GLU A 333 4.73 -14.99 6.63
C GLU A 333 4.15 -15.99 5.62
N LEU A 334 4.04 -15.59 4.34
CA LEU A 334 3.60 -16.49 3.25
C LEU A 334 4.69 -17.48 2.83
N SER A 335 5.92 -17.33 3.29
CA SER A 335 7.04 -18.21 2.91
C SER A 335 7.36 -19.31 3.92
N ILE A 336 6.91 -19.16 5.18
CA ILE A 336 7.28 -20.03 6.30
C ILE A 336 6.83 -21.48 6.05
N ASP A 337 5.55 -21.68 5.75
CA ASP A 337 4.97 -23.00 5.52
C ASP A 337 4.08 -23.01 4.29
N THR A 338 4.46 -23.79 3.28
CA THR A 338 3.78 -23.87 1.99
C THR A 338 2.34 -24.36 2.14
N THR A 339 2.07 -25.29 3.05
CA THR A 339 0.71 -25.86 3.25
C THR A 339 -0.22 -24.83 3.87
N SER A 340 0.22 -24.17 4.94
CA SER A 340 -0.44 -23.03 5.55
C SER A 340 -0.74 -21.95 4.52
N THR A 341 0.27 -21.49 3.77
CA THR A 341 0.13 -20.45 2.74
C THR A 341 -0.90 -20.82 1.68
N TYR A 342 -0.93 -22.08 1.24
CA TYR A 342 -1.97 -22.57 0.32
C TYR A 342 -3.37 -22.32 0.90
N PHE A 343 -3.63 -22.71 2.16
CA PHE A 343 -4.92 -22.44 2.80
C PHE A 343 -5.19 -20.95 3.05
N LYS A 344 -4.16 -20.14 3.35
CA LYS A 344 -4.30 -18.67 3.46
C LYS A 344 -4.77 -18.04 2.15
N LEU A 345 -4.24 -18.51 1.01
CA LEU A 345 -4.63 -18.04 -0.31
C LEU A 345 -6.08 -18.43 -0.64
N LEU A 346 -6.48 -19.65 -0.31
CA LEU A 346 -7.87 -20.09 -0.49
C LEU A 346 -8.84 -19.25 0.36
N ALA A 347 -8.52 -19.06 1.64
CA ALA A 347 -9.34 -18.23 2.53
C ALA A 347 -9.47 -16.79 2.01
N ASN A 348 -8.42 -16.23 1.39
CA ASN A 348 -8.49 -14.92 0.74
C ASN A 348 -9.49 -14.91 -0.43
N ALA A 349 -9.51 -15.95 -1.27
CA ALA A 349 -10.48 -16.06 -2.36
C ALA A 349 -11.92 -16.26 -1.85
N GLU A 350 -12.12 -17.14 -0.87
CA GLU A 350 -13.43 -17.43 -0.28
C GLU A 350 -14.04 -16.20 0.40
N ARG A 351 -13.22 -15.39 1.10
CA ARG A 351 -13.65 -14.11 1.70
C ARG A 351 -14.03 -13.04 0.67
N ARG A 352 -13.65 -13.23 -0.60
CA ARG A 352 -14.08 -12.41 -1.73
C ARG A 352 -15.29 -13.02 -2.45
N GLY A 353 -15.96 -13.99 -1.82
CA GLY A 353 -17.14 -14.64 -2.37
C GLY A 353 -16.87 -15.63 -3.50
N PHE A 354 -15.61 -16.03 -3.74
CA PHE A 354 -15.28 -16.94 -4.83
C PHE A 354 -15.29 -18.41 -4.40
N ASP A 355 -15.92 -19.26 -5.22
CA ASP A 355 -15.77 -20.72 -5.12
C ASP A 355 -14.37 -21.11 -5.64
N VAL A 356 -13.51 -21.58 -4.73
CA VAL A 356 -12.14 -21.99 -5.07
C VAL A 356 -12.09 -23.27 -5.90
N ASP A 357 -13.18 -24.05 -5.94
CA ASP A 357 -13.37 -25.25 -6.74
C ASP A 357 -14.15 -24.97 -8.05
N GLN A 358 -14.45 -23.70 -8.35
CA GLN A 358 -14.99 -23.29 -9.64
C GLN A 358 -13.91 -23.43 -10.73
N PRO A 359 -14.22 -24.08 -11.87
CA PRO A 359 -13.32 -24.10 -13.01
C PRO A 359 -13.12 -22.69 -13.59
N VAL A 360 -11.87 -22.36 -13.91
CA VAL A 360 -11.51 -21.18 -14.71
C VAL A 360 -11.95 -21.42 -16.15
N ASP A 361 -12.51 -20.40 -16.80
CA ASP A 361 -12.93 -20.50 -18.20
C ASP A 361 -11.74 -20.91 -19.10
N PRO A 362 -11.93 -21.86 -20.04
CA PRO A 362 -10.88 -22.29 -20.93
C PRO A 362 -10.22 -21.18 -21.76
N ALA A 363 -10.97 -20.20 -22.27
CA ALA A 363 -10.39 -19.08 -23.02
C ALA A 363 -9.47 -18.25 -22.13
N LYS A 364 -9.82 -18.11 -20.85
CA LYS A 364 -8.92 -17.50 -19.85
C LYS A 364 -7.68 -18.35 -19.61
N VAL A 365 -7.79 -19.68 -19.55
CA VAL A 365 -6.64 -20.59 -19.38
C VAL A 365 -5.69 -20.52 -20.57
N ILE A 366 -6.18 -20.56 -21.81
CA ILE A 366 -5.34 -20.39 -23.00
C ILE A 366 -4.66 -19.01 -22.97
N SER A 367 -5.40 -17.94 -22.66
CA SER A 367 -4.83 -16.61 -22.52
C SER A 367 -3.75 -16.53 -21.43
N MET A 368 -3.89 -17.25 -20.32
CA MET A 368 -2.86 -17.33 -19.27
C MET A 368 -1.63 -18.09 -19.75
N MET A 369 -1.78 -19.20 -20.49
CA MET A 369 -0.64 -19.92 -21.07
C MET A 369 0.15 -19.08 -22.09
N ALA A 370 -0.55 -18.27 -22.89
CA ALA A 370 0.10 -17.34 -23.83
C ALA A 370 0.90 -16.25 -23.10
N GLN A 371 0.44 -15.80 -21.93
CA GLN A 371 1.11 -14.78 -21.12
C GLN A 371 2.18 -15.34 -20.19
N ASN A 372 2.05 -16.62 -19.81
CA ASN A 372 2.90 -17.28 -18.83
C ASN A 372 3.23 -18.69 -19.31
N GLU A 373 4.32 -18.80 -20.05
CA GLU A 373 4.75 -20.06 -20.64
C GLU A 373 5.13 -21.13 -19.60
N TYR A 374 5.55 -20.72 -18.39
CA TYR A 374 5.86 -21.66 -17.30
C TYR A 374 4.69 -22.59 -16.94
N MET A 375 3.45 -22.15 -17.20
CA MET A 375 2.24 -22.90 -16.86
C MET A 375 1.90 -23.99 -17.88
N VAL A 376 2.46 -23.96 -19.09
CA VAL A 376 2.05 -24.85 -20.20
C VAL A 376 2.22 -26.32 -19.79
N LEU A 377 3.32 -26.68 -19.14
CA LEU A 377 3.56 -28.05 -18.70
C LEU A 377 2.65 -28.47 -17.54
N ASP A 378 2.26 -27.55 -16.67
CA ASP A 378 1.24 -27.82 -15.67
C ASP A 378 -0.14 -28.03 -16.28
N MET A 379 -0.49 -27.27 -17.31
CA MET A 379 -1.75 -27.48 -18.02
C MET A 379 -1.79 -28.87 -18.66
N LYS A 380 -0.65 -29.37 -19.19
CA LYS A 380 -0.55 -30.76 -19.66
C LYS A 380 -0.76 -31.76 -18.53
N ARG A 381 -0.14 -31.54 -17.37
CA ARG A 381 -0.34 -32.40 -16.18
C ARG A 381 -1.80 -32.43 -15.75
N LEU A 382 -2.48 -31.28 -15.66
CA LEU A 382 -3.89 -31.21 -15.28
C LEU A 382 -4.81 -31.88 -16.31
N ARG A 383 -4.54 -31.67 -17.61
CA ARG A 383 -5.24 -32.35 -18.71
C ARG A 383 -5.12 -33.87 -18.56
N ASP A 384 -3.91 -34.37 -18.32
CA ASP A 384 -3.61 -35.80 -18.27
C ASP A 384 -3.91 -36.45 -16.91
N GLY A 385 -4.20 -35.64 -15.88
CA GLY A 385 -4.48 -36.08 -14.51
C GLY A 385 -3.24 -36.34 -13.66
N GLU A 386 -2.06 -35.94 -14.15
CA GLU A 386 -0.78 -36.09 -13.47
C GLU A 386 -0.63 -35.10 -12.30
N PRO A 387 0.14 -35.46 -11.26
CA PRO A 387 0.38 -34.59 -10.12
C PRO A 387 1.31 -33.42 -10.49
N ILE A 388 1.11 -32.27 -9.83
CA ILE A 388 2.00 -31.11 -9.95
C ILE A 388 3.14 -31.11 -8.91
N GLY A 389 3.15 -32.09 -8.01
CA GLY A 389 4.16 -32.24 -6.97
C GLY A 389 3.85 -31.43 -5.71
N PHE A 390 2.57 -31.26 -5.38
CA PHE A 390 2.10 -30.58 -4.18
C PHE A 390 0.92 -31.32 -3.54
N ASN A 391 1.21 -32.11 -2.51
CA ASN A 391 0.25 -33.02 -1.88
C ASN A 391 -1.10 -32.38 -1.47
N PRO A 392 -1.15 -31.18 -0.84
CA PRO A 392 -2.44 -30.56 -0.47
C PRO A 392 -3.38 -30.25 -1.66
N PHE A 393 -2.84 -30.18 -2.87
CA PHE A 393 -3.60 -30.09 -4.11
C PHE A 393 -3.78 -31.47 -4.77
N ASP A 394 -2.69 -32.23 -4.92
CA ASP A 394 -2.68 -33.49 -5.67
C ASP A 394 -3.57 -34.57 -5.06
N SER A 395 -3.68 -34.61 -3.73
CA SER A 395 -4.51 -35.58 -2.99
C SER A 395 -6.00 -35.25 -3.00
N LYS A 396 -6.40 -34.05 -3.44
CA LYS A 396 -7.80 -33.67 -3.45
C LYS A 396 -8.50 -34.31 -4.65
N ASN A 397 -9.49 -35.16 -4.38
CA ASN A 397 -10.43 -35.59 -5.39
C ASN A 397 -11.34 -34.40 -5.75
N VAL A 398 -11.22 -33.92 -6.98
CA VAL A 398 -12.18 -32.95 -7.52
C VAL A 398 -13.36 -33.78 -8.03
N GLU A 399 -14.58 -33.47 -7.57
CA GLU A 399 -15.79 -34.06 -8.15
C GLU A 399 -15.78 -33.84 -9.67
N ASN A 400 -16.27 -34.82 -10.45
CA ASN A 400 -16.27 -34.81 -11.92
C ASN A 400 -17.10 -33.65 -12.51
N LYS A 401 -16.62 -32.41 -12.39
CA LYS A 401 -17.07 -31.28 -13.20
C LYS A 401 -16.43 -31.47 -14.58
N LYS A 402 -17.25 -31.68 -15.61
CA LYS A 402 -16.76 -31.81 -16.99
C LYS A 402 -15.97 -30.56 -17.38
N TYR A 403 -14.68 -30.72 -17.65
CA TYR A 403 -13.80 -29.69 -18.16
C TYR A 403 -13.35 -30.09 -19.57
N ASN A 404 -14.17 -29.72 -20.54
CA ASN A 404 -14.06 -30.20 -21.91
C ASN A 404 -13.84 -29.02 -22.86
N LEU A 405 -12.70 -29.05 -23.54
CA LEU A 405 -12.26 -28.02 -24.48
C LEU A 405 -12.36 -28.49 -25.94
N THR A 406 -12.91 -29.68 -26.21
CA THR A 406 -12.94 -30.29 -27.55
C THR A 406 -13.60 -29.40 -28.61
N HIS A 407 -14.59 -28.59 -28.22
CA HIS A 407 -15.29 -27.71 -29.15
C HIS A 407 -14.51 -26.44 -29.54
N TYR A 408 -13.47 -26.09 -28.78
CA TYR A 408 -12.73 -24.84 -29.00
C TYR A 408 -11.92 -24.84 -30.29
N SER A 409 -11.46 -26.01 -30.75
CA SER A 409 -10.75 -26.14 -32.03
C SER A 409 -11.59 -25.70 -33.24
N ALA A 410 -12.91 -25.89 -33.18
CA ALA A 410 -13.84 -25.50 -34.24
C ALA A 410 -14.22 -24.01 -34.20
N LEU A 411 -13.89 -23.32 -33.10
CA LEU A 411 -14.19 -21.90 -32.89
C LEU A 411 -13.01 -20.98 -33.24
N LEU A 412 -11.87 -21.55 -33.63
CA LEU A 412 -10.64 -20.84 -33.92
C LEU A 412 -10.28 -21.02 -35.39
N ASN A 413 -9.91 -19.93 -36.08
CA ASN A 413 -9.38 -19.99 -37.44
C ASN A 413 -7.87 -19.72 -37.51
N ASP A 414 -7.29 -19.10 -36.48
CA ASP A 414 -5.85 -18.83 -36.40
C ASP A 414 -5.03 -20.12 -36.30
N ALA A 415 -4.30 -20.43 -37.38
CA ALA A 415 -3.48 -21.63 -37.50
C ALA A 415 -2.40 -21.71 -36.41
N ASN A 416 -1.81 -20.57 -36.02
CA ASN A 416 -0.75 -20.53 -34.99
C ASN A 416 -1.30 -20.92 -33.61
N THR A 417 -2.46 -20.39 -33.23
CA THR A 417 -3.15 -20.76 -31.98
C THR A 417 -3.51 -22.24 -31.97
N ILE A 418 -4.03 -22.77 -33.09
CA ILE A 418 -4.37 -24.19 -33.22
C ILE A 418 -3.13 -25.07 -33.12
N GLU A 419 -2.03 -24.71 -33.79
CA GLU A 419 -0.77 -25.46 -33.72
C GLU A 419 -0.20 -25.47 -32.29
N ARG A 420 -0.19 -24.31 -31.62
CA ARG A 420 0.41 -24.16 -30.29
C ARG A 420 -0.42 -24.76 -29.16
N TYR A 421 -1.74 -24.67 -29.25
CA TYR A 421 -2.65 -25.05 -28.16
C TYR A 421 -3.62 -26.18 -28.51
N GLY A 422 -3.56 -26.73 -29.73
CA GLY A 422 -4.46 -27.79 -30.21
C GLY A 422 -4.50 -29.02 -29.29
N ASP A 423 -3.35 -29.39 -28.74
CA ASP A 423 -3.18 -30.46 -27.75
C ASP A 423 -4.04 -30.28 -26.48
N PHE A 424 -4.49 -29.06 -26.18
CA PHE A 424 -5.33 -28.75 -25.03
C PHE A 424 -6.83 -28.78 -25.34
N PHE A 425 -7.24 -28.82 -26.62
CA PHE A 425 -8.64 -28.88 -27.06
C PHE A 425 -9.19 -30.30 -26.96
N THR A 426 -9.21 -30.82 -25.74
CA THR A 426 -9.67 -32.17 -25.40
C THR A 426 -10.39 -32.16 -24.05
N GLU A 427 -10.84 -33.31 -23.57
CA GLU A 427 -11.33 -33.48 -22.21
C GLU A 427 -10.17 -33.57 -21.23
N TRP A 428 -10.23 -32.77 -20.16
CA TRP A 428 -9.20 -32.75 -19.13
C TRP A 428 -9.65 -33.56 -17.92
N ARG A 429 -8.71 -34.28 -17.31
CA ARG A 429 -8.98 -35.04 -16.08
C ARG A 429 -9.11 -34.17 -14.84
N LYS A 430 -8.43 -33.03 -14.80
CA LYS A 430 -8.53 -32.05 -13.69
C LYS A 430 -8.76 -30.64 -14.25
N PRO A 431 -9.80 -29.91 -13.80
CA PRO A 431 -10.01 -28.53 -14.19
C PRO A 431 -8.95 -27.60 -13.59
N VAL A 432 -8.69 -26.49 -14.27
CA VAL A 432 -7.91 -25.38 -13.70
C VAL A 432 -8.82 -24.63 -12.72
N THR A 433 -8.37 -24.44 -11.49
CA THR A 433 -9.14 -23.77 -10.42
C THR A 433 -8.25 -22.81 -9.64
N LEU A 434 -8.84 -22.00 -8.75
CA LEU A 434 -8.07 -21.19 -7.82
C LEU A 434 -7.18 -22.06 -6.90
N ARG A 435 -7.53 -23.33 -6.64
CA ARG A 435 -6.65 -24.25 -5.88
C ARG A 435 -5.32 -24.51 -6.58
N TYR A 436 -5.36 -24.75 -7.88
CA TYR A 436 -4.14 -24.94 -8.65
C TYR A 436 -3.27 -23.68 -8.57
N LEU A 437 -3.85 -22.50 -8.78
CA LEU A 437 -3.11 -21.24 -8.72
C LEU A 437 -2.56 -20.95 -7.31
N ALA A 438 -3.34 -21.20 -6.26
CA ALA A 438 -2.90 -21.09 -4.88
C ALA A 438 -1.74 -22.05 -4.56
N SER A 439 -1.76 -23.27 -5.12
CA SER A 439 -0.70 -24.25 -4.91
C SER A 439 0.65 -23.77 -5.44
N ARG A 440 0.68 -23.21 -6.66
CA ARG A 440 1.91 -22.67 -7.26
C ARG A 440 2.38 -21.41 -6.57
N LEU A 441 1.46 -20.51 -6.23
CA LEU A 441 1.80 -19.33 -5.43
C LEU A 441 2.46 -19.73 -4.10
N ALA A 442 1.86 -20.65 -3.35
CA ALA A 442 2.40 -21.09 -2.08
C ALA A 442 3.82 -21.66 -2.20
N GLN A 443 4.08 -22.46 -3.24
CA GLN A 443 5.42 -23.00 -3.49
C GLN A 443 6.43 -21.91 -3.85
N VAL A 444 6.06 -20.94 -4.67
CA VAL A 444 6.96 -19.86 -5.10
C VAL A 444 7.22 -18.85 -3.98
N TYR A 445 6.21 -18.51 -3.15
CA TYR A 445 6.42 -17.65 -1.97
C TYR A 445 7.50 -18.21 -1.05
N ARG A 446 7.54 -19.54 -0.85
CA ARG A 446 8.59 -20.19 -0.06
C ARG A 446 9.98 -19.91 -0.62
N GLU A 447 10.18 -20.02 -1.93
CA GLU A 447 11.50 -19.81 -2.52
C GLU A 447 11.93 -18.33 -2.48
N VAL A 448 10.99 -17.39 -2.71
CA VAL A 448 11.26 -15.94 -2.57
C VAL A 448 11.58 -15.56 -1.12
N GLY A 449 10.76 -16.01 -0.17
CA GLY A 449 10.87 -15.63 1.22
C GLY A 449 12.18 -16.04 1.89
N ARG A 450 12.75 -17.16 1.45
CA ARG A 450 14.06 -17.68 1.91
C ARG A 450 15.23 -16.72 1.67
N LEU A 451 15.08 -15.79 0.74
CA LEU A 451 16.12 -14.82 0.38
C LEU A 451 15.80 -13.40 0.84
N LEU A 452 14.68 -13.15 1.54
CA LEU A 452 14.31 -11.80 1.95
C LEU A 452 15.42 -11.15 2.81
N CYS A 453 15.87 -9.98 2.37
CA CYS A 453 16.83 -9.17 3.08
C CYS A 453 16.17 -8.43 4.26
N SER A 454 16.96 -8.13 5.29
CA SER A 454 16.56 -7.20 6.36
C SER A 454 16.65 -5.74 5.90
N ALA A 455 17.47 -5.41 4.90
CA ALA A 455 17.50 -4.09 4.30
C ALA A 455 16.34 -3.92 3.31
N LEU A 456 15.64 -2.79 3.43
CA LEU A 456 14.48 -2.40 2.63
C LEU A 456 14.80 -1.14 1.83
N MET A 457 14.00 -0.87 0.79
CA MET A 457 14.25 0.24 -0.13
C MET A 457 13.01 1.11 -0.36
N VAL A 458 13.23 2.42 -0.47
CA VAL A 458 12.26 3.36 -1.07
C VAL A 458 12.91 4.04 -2.25
N GLU A 459 12.27 3.96 -3.41
CA GLU A 459 12.73 4.60 -4.63
C GLU A 459 11.90 5.85 -4.91
N TYR A 460 12.57 6.95 -5.25
CA TYR A 460 11.89 8.20 -5.57
C TYR A 460 12.05 8.55 -7.04
N TYR A 461 10.92 8.73 -7.71
CA TYR A 461 10.85 9.01 -9.14
C TYR A 461 10.28 10.40 -9.40
N VAL A 462 10.84 11.09 -10.39
CA VAL A 462 10.28 12.32 -10.98
C VAL A 462 10.31 12.18 -12.48
N ARG A 463 9.15 12.34 -13.13
CA ARG A 463 9.02 12.20 -14.59
C ARG A 463 9.64 10.88 -15.11
N ASN A 464 9.39 9.79 -14.38
CA ASN A 464 9.89 8.44 -14.65
C ASN A 464 11.42 8.26 -14.53
N GLU A 465 12.14 9.21 -13.96
CA GLU A 465 13.56 9.05 -13.62
C GLU A 465 13.70 8.82 -12.12
N ASN A 466 14.41 7.74 -11.75
CA ASN A 466 14.82 7.51 -10.37
C ASN A 466 15.88 8.57 -10.00
N PHE A 467 15.56 9.44 -9.03
CA PHE A 467 16.49 10.49 -8.60
C PHE A 467 17.07 10.23 -7.21
N HIS A 468 16.55 9.27 -6.45
CA HIS A 468 17.01 8.96 -5.11
C HIS A 468 16.49 7.61 -4.61
N ASN A 469 17.37 6.84 -3.97
CA ASN A 469 17.02 5.62 -3.25
C ASN A 469 17.35 5.78 -1.77
N THR A 470 16.42 5.43 -0.90
CA THR A 470 16.62 5.38 0.55
C THR A 470 16.61 3.93 1.01
N LEU A 471 17.75 3.47 1.53
CA LEU A 471 17.86 2.18 2.22
C LEU A 471 17.60 2.35 3.72
N PHE A 472 16.96 1.36 4.34
CA PHE A 472 16.72 1.32 5.79
C PHE A 472 16.50 -0.11 6.26
N ASP A 473 16.70 -0.37 7.54
CA ASP A 473 16.54 -1.70 8.11
C ASP A 473 15.08 -2.02 8.45
N TYR A 474 14.72 -3.28 8.29
CA TYR A 474 13.47 -3.86 8.74
C TYR A 474 13.43 -3.91 10.26
N ASP A 475 12.43 -3.24 10.83
CA ASP A 475 12.21 -3.14 12.27
C ASP A 475 10.85 -3.78 12.58
N VAL A 476 10.89 -5.02 13.06
CA VAL A 476 9.69 -5.81 13.34
C VAL A 476 8.92 -5.27 14.53
N ASP A 477 9.60 -4.78 15.56
CA ASP A 477 8.96 -4.26 16.77
C ASP A 477 8.21 -2.97 16.45
N TYR A 478 8.85 -2.08 15.70
CA TYR A 478 8.20 -0.87 15.19
C TYR A 478 6.99 -1.20 14.29
N LEU A 479 7.10 -2.21 13.42
CA LEU A 479 5.98 -2.67 12.61
C LEU A 479 4.80 -3.15 13.47
N MET A 480 5.07 -4.03 14.45
CA MET A 480 4.05 -4.62 15.31
C MET A 480 3.34 -3.58 16.16
N GLU A 481 4.09 -2.63 16.74
CA GLU A 481 3.53 -1.50 17.50
C GLU A 481 2.59 -0.65 16.64
N ASN A 482 3.05 -0.22 15.45
CA ASN A 482 2.25 0.66 14.58
C ASN A 482 1.07 -0.08 13.96
N SER A 483 1.20 -1.38 13.68
CA SER A 483 0.08 -2.20 13.21
C SER A 483 -0.99 -2.38 14.27
N HIS A 484 -0.58 -2.62 15.52
CA HIS A 484 -1.52 -2.72 16.63
C HIS A 484 -2.25 -1.40 16.88
N ASP A 485 -1.51 -0.29 16.92
CA ASP A 485 -2.12 1.04 17.05
C ASP A 485 -3.13 1.33 15.93
N SER A 486 -2.79 1.01 14.68
CA SER A 486 -3.68 1.20 13.54
C SER A 486 -4.91 0.29 13.62
N ALA A 487 -4.74 -0.94 14.09
CA ALA A 487 -5.84 -1.86 14.33
C ALA A 487 -6.81 -1.37 15.39
N LEU A 488 -6.32 -0.81 16.50
CA LEU A 488 -7.18 -0.22 17.53
C LEU A 488 -8.03 0.92 16.97
N PHE A 489 -7.47 1.74 16.07
CA PHE A 489 -8.26 2.73 15.33
C PHE A 489 -9.34 2.08 14.48
N TRP A 490 -8.98 1.14 13.59
CA TRP A 490 -9.93 0.49 12.68
C TRP A 490 -11.05 -0.25 13.40
N LEU A 491 -10.75 -0.85 14.55
CA LEU A 491 -11.70 -1.58 15.38
C LEU A 491 -12.53 -0.66 16.28
N GLY A 492 -12.23 0.64 16.36
CA GLY A 492 -12.91 1.60 17.24
C GLY A 492 -12.58 1.39 18.72
N LYS A 493 -11.41 0.81 19.02
CA LYS A 493 -10.93 0.51 20.38
C LYS A 493 -10.08 1.63 20.99
N ARG A 494 -9.76 2.67 20.22
CA ARG A 494 -9.12 3.90 20.71
C ARG A 494 -9.69 5.14 20.03
N ASP A 495 -9.46 6.29 20.67
CA ASP A 495 -9.82 7.59 20.09
C ASP A 495 -8.96 7.91 18.85
N ILE A 496 -9.53 8.78 18.02
CA ILE A 496 -8.85 9.35 16.85
C ILE A 496 -7.73 10.28 17.32
N GLU A 497 -6.56 10.19 16.69
CA GLU A 497 -5.39 11.03 17.01
C GLU A 497 -5.09 12.01 15.88
N PRO A 498 -5.59 13.26 15.94
CA PRO A 498 -5.21 14.29 15.00
C PRO A 498 -3.69 14.58 15.04
N ILE A 499 -3.18 15.22 13.97
CA ILE A 499 -1.81 15.74 13.99
C ILE A 499 -1.60 16.69 15.19
N GLY A 500 -0.39 16.66 15.76
CA GLY A 500 -0.04 17.54 16.88
C GLY A 500 -0.31 19.02 16.57
N ALA A 501 -0.90 19.72 17.53
CA ALA A 501 -1.38 21.09 17.37
C ALA A 501 -0.25 22.12 17.38
N ASN A 502 0.38 22.34 16.23
CA ASN A 502 1.40 23.38 16.05
C ASN A 502 1.30 24.02 14.65
N ILE A 503 1.80 25.26 14.55
CA ILE A 503 1.74 26.07 13.31
C ILE A 503 2.34 25.32 12.12
N LYS A 504 3.47 24.64 12.30
CA LYS A 504 4.12 23.87 11.22
C LYS A 504 3.16 22.81 10.68
N ASN A 505 2.48 22.08 11.55
CA ASN A 505 1.55 21.04 11.15
C ASN A 505 0.31 21.61 10.46
N PHE A 506 -0.27 22.71 10.96
CA PHE A 506 -1.45 23.32 10.32
C PHE A 506 -1.13 23.92 8.94
N THR A 507 0.02 24.57 8.80
CA THR A 507 0.45 25.19 7.54
C THR A 507 0.88 24.17 6.46
N SER A 508 1.22 22.94 6.86
CA SER A 508 1.64 21.88 5.95
C SER A 508 0.56 20.84 5.68
N TYR A 509 0.02 20.21 6.71
CA TYR A 509 -0.94 19.10 6.57
C TYR A 509 -2.36 19.60 6.31
N CYS A 510 -2.81 20.63 7.02
CA CYS A 510 -4.20 21.10 6.91
C CYS A 510 -4.46 21.97 5.68
N LYS A 511 -3.43 22.65 5.14
CA LYS A 511 -3.54 23.55 3.98
C LYS A 511 -4.18 22.91 2.74
N HIS A 512 -4.05 21.59 2.59
CA HIS A 512 -4.58 20.84 1.45
C HIS A 512 -5.68 19.85 1.86
N CYS A 513 -6.26 20.04 3.04
CA CYS A 513 -7.31 19.19 3.57
C CYS A 513 -8.69 19.66 3.07
N ASP A 514 -9.55 18.74 2.64
CA ASP A 514 -10.92 19.07 2.21
C ASP A 514 -11.75 19.72 3.35
N TYR A 515 -11.37 19.46 4.60
CA TYR A 515 -12.05 19.97 5.81
C TYR A 515 -11.37 21.20 6.42
N GLU A 516 -10.41 21.84 5.73
CA GLU A 516 -9.59 22.94 6.27
C GLU A 516 -10.42 24.07 6.89
N THR A 517 -11.53 24.43 6.24
CA THR A 517 -12.39 25.57 6.62
C THR A 517 -13.38 25.24 7.73
N VAL A 518 -13.63 23.95 8.00
CA VAL A 518 -14.69 23.49 8.92
C VAL A 518 -14.16 22.60 10.05
N CYS A 519 -12.87 22.31 10.12
CA CYS A 519 -12.32 21.42 11.15
C CYS A 519 -12.07 22.15 12.48
N SER A 520 -12.78 21.79 13.56
CA SER A 520 -12.62 22.48 14.86
C SER A 520 -11.24 22.25 15.48
N TRP A 521 -10.62 21.06 15.29
CA TRP A 521 -9.25 20.79 15.75
C TRP A 521 -8.25 21.82 15.23
N ARG A 522 -8.33 22.11 13.92
CA ARG A 522 -7.50 23.14 13.29
C ARG A 522 -7.82 24.52 13.85
N LYS A 523 -9.11 24.86 13.99
CA LYS A 523 -9.54 26.17 14.50
C LYS A 523 -9.00 26.43 15.91
N LYS A 524 -9.27 25.52 16.86
CA LYS A 524 -8.78 25.60 18.24
C LYS A 524 -7.26 25.68 18.30
N GLY A 525 -6.57 24.84 17.53
CA GLY A 525 -5.11 24.82 17.50
C GLY A 525 -4.48 26.09 16.93
N VAL A 526 -5.06 26.66 15.86
CA VAL A 526 -4.60 27.94 15.28
C VAL A 526 -4.85 29.08 16.25
N THR A 527 -6.05 29.17 16.84
CA THR A 527 -6.37 30.18 17.86
C THR A 527 -5.39 30.11 19.04
N LYS A 528 -5.19 28.92 19.61
CA LYS A 528 -4.21 28.72 20.68
C LYS A 528 -2.79 29.13 20.28
N CYS A 529 -2.41 28.93 19.02
CA CYS A 529 -1.11 29.35 18.51
C CYS A 529 -0.96 30.87 18.38
N LEU A 530 -2.05 31.59 18.11
CA LEU A 530 -2.07 33.05 18.06
C LEU A 530 -2.03 33.64 19.48
N ASP A 531 -2.76 33.03 20.41
CA ASP A 531 -2.87 33.49 21.80
C ASP A 531 -1.58 33.22 22.62
N LEU A 532 -0.70 32.33 22.15
CA LEU A 532 0.61 32.05 22.78
C LEU A 532 1.47 33.29 22.96
N GLY A 533 1.40 34.27 22.05
CA GLY A 533 2.12 35.54 22.21
C GLY A 533 1.63 36.33 23.42
N ASP A 534 0.31 36.44 23.56
CA ASP A 534 -0.33 37.13 24.68
C ASP A 534 -0.12 36.37 26.02
N ASP A 535 -0.10 35.04 25.99
CA ASP A 535 0.21 34.20 27.15
C ASP A 535 1.65 34.38 27.63
N LEU A 536 2.62 34.41 26.71
CA LEU A 536 4.03 34.66 27.03
C LEU A 536 4.22 36.07 27.61
N VAL A 537 3.51 37.07 27.06
CA VAL A 537 3.51 38.44 27.61
C VAL A 537 2.93 38.47 29.02
N ARG A 538 1.82 37.77 29.27
CA ARG A 538 1.20 37.68 30.61
C ARG A 538 2.09 36.97 31.63
N ILE A 539 2.77 35.89 31.24
CA ILE A 539 3.74 35.20 32.12
C ILE A 539 4.91 36.13 32.45
N ALA A 540 5.45 36.84 31.44
CA ALA A 540 6.53 37.80 31.66
C ALA A 540 6.12 39.02 32.50
N GLN A 541 4.82 39.34 32.58
CA GLN A 541 4.29 40.42 33.42
C GLN A 541 3.91 39.96 34.84
N ASN A 542 3.65 38.66 35.03
CA ASN A 542 3.20 38.09 36.30
C ASN A 542 4.31 37.34 37.05
N ASP A 543 5.58 37.38 36.58
CA ASP A 543 6.70 36.79 37.30
C ASP A 543 7.06 37.69 38.50
N PRO A 544 6.84 37.27 39.77
CA PRO A 544 7.01 38.13 40.93
C PRO A 544 8.48 38.38 41.33
N GLN A 545 9.44 38.02 40.47
CA GLN A 545 10.88 38.17 40.72
C GLN A 545 11.63 38.80 39.53
N SER A 546 11.18 39.98 39.10
CA SER A 546 11.97 40.89 38.25
C SER A 546 12.35 42.17 38.98
#